data_AF-A0A519Q9G4-F1
#
_entry.id   AF-A0A519Q9G4-F1
#
_cell.length_a   1.000
_cell.length_b   1.000
_cell.length_c   1.000
_cell.angle_alpha   90.00
_cell.angle_beta   90.00
_cell.angle_gamma   90.00
#
_symmetry.space_group_name_H-M   'P 1'
#
loop_
_entity.id
_entity.type
_entity.pdbx_description
1 polymer ?
#
loop_
_entity_poly.entity_id
_entity_poly.type
_entity_poly.pdbx_seq_one_letter_code
_entity_poly.pdbx_strand_id
1 'polypeptide(L)' 'QEHSAGETDYGARFTCAVARDNIFATQFHPEKSAALGLALYRNFLHWKP' A
#
# COMPACT_ATOMS: atom_id res chain seq x y z
N GLN A 1 -6.63 -6.76 -11.14
CA GLN A 1 -5.18 -7.06 -11.28
C GLN A 1 -4.40 -5.82 -11.76
N GLU A 2 -4.92 -5.01 -12.70
CA GLU A 2 -4.18 -3.88 -13.33
C GLU A 2 -3.66 -2.79 -12.36
N HIS A 3 -4.30 -2.59 -11.21
CA HIS A 3 -3.93 -1.54 -10.25
C HIS A 3 -3.41 -2.07 -8.91
N SER A 4 -3.05 -3.36 -8.85
CA SER A 4 -2.52 -3.99 -7.63
C SER A 4 -1.08 -3.53 -7.40
N ALA A 5 -0.82 -2.87 -6.27
CA ALA A 5 0.51 -2.43 -5.84
C ALA A 5 1.12 -3.34 -4.76
N GLY A 6 0.30 -4.21 -4.16
CA GLY A 6 0.73 -5.20 -3.18
C GLY A 6 -0.33 -6.27 -2.97
N GLU A 7 0.12 -7.48 -2.70
CA GLU A 7 -0.74 -8.63 -2.42
C GLU A 7 -0.35 -9.28 -1.09
N THR A 8 -1.34 -9.85 -0.42
CA THR A 8 -1.17 -10.64 0.80
C THR A 8 -1.75 -12.02 0.57
N ASP A 9 -1.11 -13.04 1.13
CA ASP A 9 -1.68 -14.38 1.25
C ASP A 9 -2.24 -14.57 2.65
N TYR A 10 -3.56 -14.77 2.74
CA TYR A 10 -4.23 -15.12 3.99
C TYR A 10 -5.50 -15.93 3.68
N GLY A 11 -5.36 -17.25 3.60
CA GLY A 11 -6.42 -18.18 3.16
C GLY A 11 -6.64 -18.16 1.65
N ALA A 12 -6.60 -16.98 1.05
CA ALA A 12 -6.45 -16.75 -0.39
C ALA A 12 -5.55 -15.54 -0.63
N ARG A 13 -5.00 -15.46 -1.85
CA ARG A 13 -4.24 -14.29 -2.29
C ARG A 13 -5.19 -13.16 -2.66
N PHE A 14 -4.95 -11.96 -2.14
CA PHE A 14 -5.76 -10.77 -2.43
C PHE A 14 -4.90 -9.51 -2.49
N THR A 15 -5.39 -8.48 -3.17
CA THR A 15 -4.75 -7.16 -3.22
C THR A 15 -4.87 -6.45 -1.88
N CYS A 16 -3.74 -6.15 -1.24
CA CYS A 16 -3.68 -5.44 0.04
C CYS A 16 -3.25 -3.97 -0.10
N ALA A 17 -2.74 -3.58 -1.28
CA ALA A 17 -2.47 -2.20 -1.64
C ALA A 17 -2.82 -1.96 -3.11
N VAL A 18 -3.45 -0.82 -3.41
CA VAL A 18 -3.80 -0.39 -4.77
C VAL A 18 -3.14 0.95 -5.10
N ALA A 19 -2.76 1.12 -6.35
CA ALA A 19 -2.29 2.40 -6.89
C ALA A 19 -2.95 2.63 -8.25
N ARG A 20 -3.63 3.77 -8.40
CA ARG A 20 -4.25 4.20 -9.66
C ARG A 20 -4.26 5.71 -9.74
N ASP A 21 -3.67 6.26 -10.80
CA ASP A 21 -3.51 7.70 -10.99
C ASP A 21 -2.89 8.31 -9.71
N ASN A 22 -3.53 9.31 -9.11
CA ASN A 22 -3.09 9.95 -7.88
C ASN A 22 -3.62 9.29 -6.58
N ILE A 23 -4.21 8.09 -6.68
CA ILE A 23 -4.78 7.37 -5.54
C ILE A 23 -3.86 6.23 -5.13
N PHE A 24 -3.49 6.21 -3.85
CA PHE A 24 -2.85 5.08 -3.19
C PHE A 24 -3.67 4.69 -1.95
N ALA A 25 -4.00 3.42 -1.80
CA ALA A 25 -4.76 2.93 -0.65
C ALA A 25 -4.24 1.58 -0.16
N THR A 26 -4.32 1.36 1.15
CA THR A 26 -3.86 0.13 1.81
C THR A 26 -5.00 -0.47 2.63
N GLN A 27 -5.08 -1.80 2.64
CA GLN A 27 -5.97 -2.52 3.55
C GLN A 27 -5.40 -2.56 4.99
N PHE A 28 -4.08 -2.65 5.12
CA PHE A 28 -3.41 -2.56 6.42
C PHE A 28 -3.33 -1.11 6.91
N HIS A 29 -2.99 -0.95 8.18
CA HIS A 29 -2.85 0.32 8.88
C HIS A 29 -1.37 0.74 8.91
N PRO A 30 -0.90 1.64 8.01
CA PRO A 30 0.49 2.07 8.01
C PRO A 30 0.88 2.73 9.33
N GLU A 31 -0.04 3.45 9.98
CA GLU A 31 0.14 4.08 11.28
C GLU A 31 0.41 3.10 12.43
N LYS A 32 0.05 1.82 12.25
CA LYS A 32 0.30 0.74 13.23
C LYS A 32 1.44 -0.20 12.82
N SER A 33 2.15 0.12 11.73
CA SER A 33 3.19 -0.75 11.13
C SER A 33 4.63 -0.27 11.44
N ALA A 34 4.79 0.53 12.49
CA ALA A 34 6.08 1.01 13.02
C ALA A 34 7.00 1.61 11.93
N ALA A 35 8.28 1.21 11.90
CA ALA A 35 9.27 1.75 10.96
C ALA A 35 8.88 1.56 9.49
N LEU A 36 8.22 0.45 9.14
CA LEU A 36 7.75 0.19 7.78
C LEU A 36 6.58 1.10 7.40
N GLY A 37 5.68 1.36 8.35
CA GLY A 37 4.61 2.34 8.20
C GLY A 37 5.12 3.76 7.91
N LEU A 38 6.11 4.21 8.69
CA LEU A 38 6.76 5.50 8.49
C LEU A 38 7.49 5.58 7.15
N ALA A 39 8.13 4.49 6.72
CA ALA A 39 8.77 4.42 5.41
C ALA A 39 7.74 4.56 4.27
N LEU A 40 6.58 3.91 4.40
CA LEU A 40 5.49 4.04 3.42
C LEU A 40 4.97 5.48 3.35
N TYR A 41 4.76 6.16 4.47
CA TYR A 41 4.36 7.57 4.46
C TYR A 41 5.42 8.47 3.80
N ARG A 42 6.71 8.24 4.06
CA ARG A 42 7.79 8.98 3.39
C ARG A 42 7.80 8.77 1.88
N ASN A 43 7.52 7.54 1.43
CA ASN A 43 7.41 7.24 0.01
C ASN A 43 6.21 7.97 -0.60
N PHE A 44 5.05 7.94 0.07
CA PHE A 44 3.85 8.63 -0.40
C PHE A 44 4.06 10.16 -0.52
N LEU A 45 4.72 10.80 0.45
CA LEU A 45 5.01 12.23 0.40
C LEU A 45 5.93 12.65 -0.76
N HIS A 46 6.80 11.74 -1.23
CA HIS A 46 7.70 11.99 -2.35
C HIS A 46 7.21 11.39 -3.67
N TRP A 47 6.03 10.76 -3.66
CA TRP A 47 5.50 10.08 -4.82
C TRP A 47 5.09 11.09 -5.89
N LYS A 48 5.48 10.80 -7.14
CA LYS A 48 5.05 11.48 -8.35
C LYS A 48 4.25 10.46 -9.18
N PRO A 49 2.91 10.41 -9.01
CA PRO A 49 2.06 9.47 -9.71
C PRO A 49 2.11 9.62 -11.23
#